data_AF-A0AAW6TNQ9-F1
#
_entry.id   AF-A0AAW6TNQ9-F1
#
_cell.length_a   1.000
_cell.length_b   1.000
_cell.length_c   1.000
_cell.angle_alpha   90.00
_cell.angle_beta   90.00
_cell.angle_gamma   90.00
#
_symmetry.space_group_name_H-M   'P 1'
#
loop_
_entity.id
_entity.type
_entity.pdbx_description
1 polymer ?
#
loop_
_entity_poly.entity_id
_entity_poly.type
_entity_poly.pdbx_seq_one_letter_code
_entity_poly.pdbx_strand_id
1 'polypeptide(L)'
;MEESTRGIVKEVAHLPTESFTETEMLLHWNKYAQRLGDKGYKIMESLLLINDPKLNGTSITIELPNEGSKLDFEKELNGLLGHLKGHLHNHDITIEVIVNESIESKRSFNDQDRYNRLHEINPNIELLRTTFGLDLDA
;
A
#
# COMPACT_ATOMS: atom_id res chain seq x y z
N MET A 1 29.85 -5.58 48.71
CA MET A 1 30.11 -5.17 47.33
C MET A 1 28.98 -5.74 46.49
N GLU A 2 28.18 -4.81 45.99
CA GLU A 2 26.85 -4.98 45.42
C GLU A 2 26.82 -5.71 44.07
N GLU A 3 25.75 -6.50 43.95
CA GLU A 3 24.91 -6.78 42.79
C GLU A 3 25.54 -7.14 41.43
N SER A 4 25.41 -8.45 41.14
CA SER A 4 25.35 -9.02 39.81
C SER A 4 24.28 -8.35 38.95
N THR A 5 24.73 -7.65 37.91
CA THR A 5 23.88 -7.21 36.80
C THR A 5 23.42 -8.43 35.99
N ARG A 6 22.24 -8.96 36.31
CA ARG A 6 21.52 -9.90 35.44
C ARG A 6 21.07 -9.15 34.19
N GLY A 7 21.84 -9.27 33.11
CA GLY A 7 21.38 -8.94 31.77
C GLY A 7 20.15 -9.79 31.45
N ILE A 8 19.00 -9.15 31.31
CA ILE A 8 17.76 -9.78 30.85
C ILE A 8 18.00 -10.13 29.38
N VAL A 9 18.41 -11.36 29.11
CA VAL A 9 18.39 -11.93 27.77
C VAL A 9 16.91 -12.10 27.44
N LYS A 10 16.36 -11.19 26.63
CA LYS A 10 15.03 -11.38 26.04
C LYS A 10 15.07 -12.69 25.27
N GLU A 11 14.37 -13.68 25.77
CA GLU A 11 14.09 -14.94 25.11
C GLU A 11 13.48 -14.60 23.74
N VAL A 12 14.27 -14.78 22.68
CA VAL A 12 13.81 -14.56 21.31
C VAL A 12 12.87 -15.72 21.04
N ALA A 13 11.57 -15.48 21.26
CA ALA A 13 10.53 -16.43 20.94
C ALA A 13 10.73 -16.87 19.48
N HIS A 14 11.15 -18.12 19.28
CA HIS A 14 11.27 -18.75 17.98
C HIS A 14 9.86 -18.96 17.42
N LEU A 15 9.26 -17.87 16.97
CA LEU A 15 8.01 -17.89 16.23
C LEU A 15 8.29 -18.53 14.86
N PRO A 16 7.34 -19.29 14.29
CA PRO A 16 7.52 -19.92 13.00
C PRO A 16 7.90 -18.85 11.94
N THR A 17 8.97 -19.16 11.21
CA THR A 17 9.55 -18.32 10.16
C THR A 17 9.50 -19.11 8.86
N GLU A 18 8.30 -19.42 8.40
CA GLU A 18 8.16 -20.12 7.12
C GLU A 18 8.59 -19.21 5.97
N SER A 19 9.29 -19.80 4.99
CA SER A 19 9.64 -19.10 3.77
C SER A 19 8.38 -18.89 2.95
N PHE A 20 8.10 -17.65 2.53
CA PHE A 20 6.98 -17.34 1.66
C PHE A 20 7.48 -16.73 0.36
N THR A 21 6.74 -16.93 -0.72
CA THR A 21 7.06 -16.34 -2.03
C THR A 21 6.46 -14.95 -2.18
N GLU A 22 7.04 -14.14 -3.07
CA GLU A 22 6.48 -12.83 -3.42
C GLU A 22 5.05 -12.97 -3.96
N THR A 23 4.77 -14.02 -4.73
CA THR A 23 3.43 -14.29 -5.27
C THR A 23 2.40 -14.53 -4.16
N GLU A 24 2.75 -15.28 -3.11
CA GLU A 24 1.87 -15.49 -1.96
C GLU A 24 1.67 -14.20 -1.16
N MET A 25 2.74 -13.42 -0.97
CA MET A 25 2.66 -12.11 -0.33
C MET A 25 1.70 -11.20 -1.09
N LEU A 26 1.87 -11.06 -2.41
CA LEU A 26 1.02 -10.25 -3.26
C LEU A 26 -0.42 -10.74 -3.26
N LEU A 27 -0.66 -12.06 -3.25
CA LEU A 27 -2.01 -12.62 -3.17
C LEU A 27 -2.72 -12.17 -1.88
N HIS A 28 -2.06 -12.30 -0.73
CA HIS A 28 -2.62 -11.90 0.55
C HIS A 28 -2.73 -10.37 0.70
N TRP A 29 -1.78 -9.63 0.16
CA TRP A 29 -1.80 -8.17 0.09
C TRP A 29 -3.02 -7.67 -0.69
N ASN A 30 -3.23 -8.18 -1.90
CA ASN A 30 -4.37 -7.81 -2.74
C ASN A 30 -5.71 -8.21 -2.10
N LYS A 31 -5.80 -9.40 -1.50
CA LYS A 31 -6.99 -9.81 -0.74
C LYS A 31 -7.30 -8.87 0.42
N TYR A 32 -6.26 -8.41 1.13
CA TYR A 32 -6.45 -7.45 2.22
C TYR A 32 -6.91 -6.09 1.70
N ALA A 33 -6.34 -5.61 0.59
CA ALA A 33 -6.77 -4.38 -0.07
C ALA A 33 -8.25 -4.43 -0.49
N GLN A 34 -8.67 -5.50 -1.16
CA GLN A 34 -10.08 -5.72 -1.53
C GLN A 34 -10.99 -5.75 -0.31
N ARG A 35 -10.60 -6.48 0.75
CA ARG A 35 -11.37 -6.54 2.00
C ARG A 35 -11.55 -5.16 2.65
N LEU A 36 -10.53 -4.31 2.61
CA LEU A 36 -10.64 -2.93 3.09
C LEU A 36 -11.56 -2.10 2.20
N GLY A 37 -11.47 -2.29 0.88
CA GLY A 37 -12.37 -1.72 -0.09
C GLY A 37 -13.85 -2.04 0.16
N ASP A 38 -14.15 -3.31 0.45
CA ASP A 38 -15.50 -3.79 0.75
C ASP A 38 -16.04 -3.23 2.08
N LYS A 39 -15.16 -2.98 3.04
CA LYS A 39 -15.50 -2.34 4.33
C LYS A 39 -15.68 -0.82 4.23
N GLY A 40 -15.44 -0.23 3.05
CA GLY A 40 -15.55 1.21 2.83
C GLY A 40 -14.26 2.01 3.05
N TYR A 41 -13.14 1.35 3.37
CA TYR A 41 -11.82 1.99 3.50
C TYR A 41 -11.15 2.18 2.13
N LYS A 42 -11.82 2.93 1.24
CA LYS A 42 -11.40 3.14 -0.16
C LYS A 42 -10.05 3.84 -0.29
N ILE A 43 -9.69 4.71 0.65
CA ILE A 43 -8.38 5.38 0.68
C ILE A 43 -7.29 4.32 0.88
N MET A 44 -7.42 3.46 1.89
CA MET A 44 -6.41 2.44 2.19
C MET A 44 -6.32 1.38 1.08
N GLU A 45 -7.45 0.97 0.50
CA GLU A 45 -7.47 0.12 -0.70
C GLU A 45 -6.64 0.76 -1.83
N SER A 46 -6.88 2.05 -2.10
CA SER A 46 -6.16 2.78 -3.15
C SER A 46 -4.67 2.91 -2.85
N LEU A 47 -4.28 3.13 -1.58
CA LEU A 47 -2.89 3.19 -1.15
C LEU A 47 -2.18 1.83 -1.27
N LEU A 48 -2.87 0.72 -1.00
CA LEU A 48 -2.31 -0.62 -1.11
C LEU A 48 -2.14 -1.08 -2.56
N LEU A 49 -3.00 -0.59 -3.45
CA LEU A 49 -3.00 -0.90 -4.89
C LEU A 49 -2.25 0.16 -5.71
N ILE A 50 -1.66 1.17 -5.07
CA ILE A 50 -1.01 2.28 -5.77
C ILE A 50 0.19 1.76 -6.56
N ASN A 51 0.95 0.82 -6.00
CA ASN A 51 2.08 0.14 -6.59
C ASN A 51 2.19 -1.27 -6.00
N ASP A 52 2.85 -2.18 -6.73
CA ASP A 52 3.16 -3.49 -6.19
C ASP A 52 4.26 -3.37 -5.14
N PRO A 53 4.04 -3.88 -3.91
CA PRO A 53 5.08 -3.95 -2.90
C PRO A 53 6.15 -4.96 -3.31
N LYS A 54 7.41 -4.68 -2.96
CA LYS A 54 8.55 -5.55 -3.28
C LYS A 54 8.96 -6.37 -2.07
N LEU A 55 9.25 -7.65 -2.28
CA LEU A 55 9.74 -8.53 -1.22
C LEU A 55 11.27 -8.58 -1.21
N ASN A 56 11.88 -8.20 -0.09
CA ASN A 56 13.31 -8.29 0.20
C ASN A 56 13.52 -9.25 1.39
N GLY A 57 13.58 -10.55 1.12
CA GLY A 57 13.69 -11.57 2.17
C GLY A 57 12.39 -11.66 2.99
N THR A 58 12.38 -11.09 4.18
CA THR A 58 11.19 -10.96 5.06
C THR A 58 10.66 -9.53 5.14
N SER A 59 11.34 -8.58 4.51
CA SER A 59 10.96 -7.16 4.49
C SER A 59 10.18 -6.82 3.24
N ILE A 60 8.99 -6.25 3.42
CA ILE A 60 8.10 -5.80 2.35
C ILE A 60 8.25 -4.30 2.21
N THR A 61 8.64 -3.82 1.04
CA THR A 61 8.83 -2.39 0.79
C THR A 61 7.70 -1.85 -0.09
N ILE A 62 7.03 -0.78 0.35
CA ILE A 62 6.02 -0.06 -0.44
C ILE A 62 6.42 1.40 -0.63
N GLU A 63 6.16 1.93 -1.83
CA GLU A 63 6.44 3.32 -2.19
C GLU A 63 5.15 4.14 -2.20
N LEU A 64 5.08 5.16 -1.34
CA LEU A 64 3.93 6.07 -1.26
C LEU A 64 4.28 7.45 -1.82
N PRO A 65 3.30 8.17 -2.41
CA PRO A 65 3.58 9.41 -3.13
C PRO A 65 3.99 10.58 -2.22
N ASN A 66 3.51 10.61 -0.98
CA ASN A 66 3.79 11.70 -0.04
C ASN A 66 3.71 11.24 1.43
N GLU A 67 4.17 12.12 2.34
CA GLU A 67 4.12 11.86 3.78
C GLU A 67 2.71 11.70 4.34
N GLY A 68 1.71 12.38 3.76
CA GLY A 68 0.30 12.22 4.18
C GLY A 68 -0.20 10.80 3.97
N SER A 69 0.08 10.24 2.79
CA SER A 69 -0.22 8.85 2.45
C SER A 69 0.49 7.87 3.37
N LYS A 70 1.74 8.15 3.74
CA LYS A 70 2.48 7.36 4.72
C LYS A 70 1.80 7.39 6.08
N LEU A 71 1.40 8.56 6.57
CA LEU A 71 0.74 8.68 7.87
C LEU A 71 -0.58 7.91 7.92
N ASP A 72 -1.37 7.96 6.85
CA ASP A 72 -2.62 7.20 6.76
C ASP A 72 -2.38 5.69 6.64
N PHE A 73 -1.35 5.28 5.90
CA PHE A 73 -0.94 3.88 5.81
C PHE A 73 -0.45 3.33 7.16
N GLU A 74 0.38 4.10 7.89
CA GLU A 74 0.95 3.70 9.18
C GLU A 74 -0.12 3.46 10.26
N LYS A 75 -1.27 4.17 10.20
CA LYS A 75 -2.41 3.92 11.09
C LYS A 75 -2.98 2.51 10.93
N GLU A 76 -3.08 2.04 9.68
CA GLU A 76 -3.67 0.74 9.33
C GLU A 76 -2.62 -0.38 9.15
N LEU A 77 -1.33 -0.04 9.22
CA LEU A 77 -0.19 -0.95 9.04
C LEU A 77 -0.25 -2.14 10.00
N ASN A 78 -0.64 -1.91 11.24
CA ASN A 78 -0.76 -2.97 12.25
C ASN A 78 -1.77 -4.06 11.82
N GLY A 79 -2.88 -3.67 11.20
CA GLY A 79 -3.89 -4.60 10.71
C GLY A 79 -3.39 -5.43 9.53
N LEU A 80 -2.70 -4.78 8.58
CA LEU A 80 -2.10 -5.44 7.43
C LEU A 80 -1.00 -6.42 7.86
N LEU A 81 -0.10 -5.99 8.74
CA LEU A 81 0.99 -6.80 9.25
C LEU A 81 0.46 -8.02 10.02
N GLY A 82 -0.59 -7.85 10.82
CA GLY A 82 -1.29 -8.98 11.47
C GLY A 82 -1.91 -9.95 10.46
N HIS A 83 -2.51 -9.44 9.37
CA HIS A 83 -3.05 -10.28 8.30
C HIS A 83 -1.96 -11.11 7.62
N LEU A 84 -0.86 -10.48 7.22
CA LEU A 84 0.24 -11.13 6.52
C LEU A 84 0.93 -12.17 7.41
N LYS A 85 1.26 -11.82 8.67
CA LYS A 85 1.89 -12.76 9.61
C LYS A 85 1.03 -14.01 9.85
N GLY A 86 -0.29 -13.83 9.94
CA GLY A 86 -1.22 -14.94 10.16
C GLY A 86 -1.41 -15.85 8.94
N HIS A 87 -1.34 -15.31 7.72
CA HIS A 87 -1.58 -16.09 6.49
C HIS A 87 -0.31 -16.66 5.87
N LEU A 88 0.82 -15.96 6.01
CA LEU A 88 2.12 -16.39 5.49
C LEU A 88 2.93 -17.18 6.53
N HIS A 89 2.37 -17.41 7.72
CA HIS A 89 2.98 -18.16 8.83
C HIS A 89 4.41 -17.72 9.15
N ASN A 90 4.69 -16.43 8.94
CA ASN A 90 6.00 -15.84 9.15
C ASN A 90 5.87 -14.60 10.03
N HIS A 91 6.41 -14.69 11.25
CA HIS A 91 6.35 -13.60 12.22
C HIS A 91 7.45 -12.55 12.07
N ASP A 92 8.44 -12.81 11.22
CA ASP A 92 9.56 -11.92 10.92
C ASP A 92 9.21 -10.87 9.85
N ILE A 93 7.98 -10.93 9.30
CA ILE A 93 7.53 -9.97 8.29
C ILE A 93 7.60 -8.54 8.86
N THR A 94 8.31 -7.70 8.12
CA THR A 94 8.42 -6.25 8.36
C THR A 94 7.91 -5.50 7.14
N ILE A 95 7.34 -4.32 7.34
CA ILE A 95 6.85 -3.47 6.26
C ILE A 95 7.59 -2.14 6.34
N GLU A 96 8.32 -1.80 5.29
CA GLU A 96 9.02 -0.54 5.14
C GLU A 96 8.27 0.37 4.16
N VAL A 97 8.02 1.60 4.58
CA VAL A 97 7.30 2.60 3.79
C VAL A 97 8.29 3.65 3.32
N ILE A 98 8.49 3.73 2.00
CA ILE A 98 9.34 4.72 1.35
C ILE A 98 8.46 5.82 0.78
N VAL A 99 8.75 7.07 1.10
CA VAL A 99 8.09 8.23 0.47
C VAL A 99 8.86 8.59 -0.78
N ASN A 100 8.17 8.62 -1.91
CA ASN A 100 8.75 8.99 -3.19
C ASN A 100 7.89 10.08 -3.84
N GLU A 101 8.20 11.34 -3.50
CA GLU A 101 7.55 12.55 -4.02
C GLU A 101 7.70 12.70 -5.54
N SER A 102 8.70 12.03 -6.13
CA SER A 102 8.85 12.00 -7.60
C SER A 102 7.71 11.23 -8.27
N ILE A 103 7.07 10.27 -7.59
CA ILE A 103 5.88 9.56 -8.08
C ILE A 103 4.68 10.51 -8.17
N GLU A 104 4.57 11.48 -7.25
CA GLU A 104 3.50 12.49 -7.28
C GLU A 104 3.59 13.33 -8.57
N SER A 105 4.80 13.71 -8.99
CA SER A 105 4.99 14.44 -10.25
C SER A 105 4.62 13.64 -11.52
N LYS A 106 4.76 12.30 -11.51
CA LYS A 106 4.34 11.42 -12.60
C LYS A 106 2.84 11.06 -12.57
N ARG A 107 2.20 11.15 -11.39
CA ARG A 107 0.75 11.01 -11.21
C ARG A 107 0.03 12.34 -11.01
N SER A 108 0.61 13.44 -11.46
CA SER A 108 -0.20 14.58 -11.88
C SER A 108 -1.15 14.02 -12.91
N PHE A 109 -2.40 13.80 -12.52
CA PHE A 109 -3.48 13.51 -13.43
C PHE A 109 -3.48 14.65 -14.45
N ASN A 110 -2.80 14.44 -15.58
CA ASN A 110 -2.94 15.27 -16.75
C ASN A 110 -4.45 15.38 -16.98
N ASP A 111 -4.95 16.57 -17.30
CA ASP A 111 -6.37 16.76 -17.55
C ASP A 111 -6.90 15.78 -18.62
N GLN A 112 -6.00 15.29 -19.50
CA GLN A 112 -6.26 14.18 -20.41
C GLN A 112 -6.54 12.82 -19.73
N ASP A 113 -5.79 12.45 -18.68
CA ASP A 113 -6.00 11.22 -17.92
C ASP A 113 -7.33 11.28 -17.15
N ARG A 114 -7.66 12.44 -16.58
CA ARG A 114 -8.96 12.71 -15.96
C ARG A 114 -10.09 12.56 -16.97
N TYR A 115 -9.95 13.14 -18.15
CA TYR A 115 -10.93 13.02 -19.23
C TYR A 115 -11.14 11.56 -19.64
N ASN A 116 -10.06 10.81 -19.87
CA ASN A 116 -10.14 9.42 -20.29
C ASN A 116 -10.89 8.57 -19.26
N ARG A 117 -10.58 8.73 -17.97
CA ARG A 117 -11.27 8.02 -16.90
C ARG A 117 -12.75 8.40 -16.79
N LEU A 118 -13.08 9.69 -16.92
CA LEU A 118 -14.47 10.16 -16.92
C LEU A 118 -15.24 9.60 -18.12
N HIS A 119 -14.61 9.54 -19.29
CA HIS A 119 -15.18 9.00 -20.51
C HIS A 119 -15.44 7.48 -20.41
N GLU A 120 -14.54 6.71 -19.78
CA GLU A 120 -14.75 5.28 -19.50
C GLU A 120 -15.94 5.03 -18.56
N ILE A 121 -16.16 5.92 -17.59
CA ILE A 121 -17.29 5.83 -16.64
C ILE A 121 -18.59 6.27 -17.31
N ASN A 122 -18.54 7.30 -18.16
CA ASN A 122 -19.71 7.84 -18.83
C ASN A 122 -19.35 8.38 -20.23
N PRO A 123 -19.77 7.70 -21.31
CA PRO A 123 -19.46 8.14 -22.68
C PRO A 123 -20.09 9.50 -23.03
N ASN A 124 -21.10 9.97 -22.28
CA ASN A 124 -21.68 11.31 -22.48
C ASN A 124 -20.72 12.46 -22.10
N ILE A 125 -19.56 12.15 -21.50
CA ILE A 125 -18.51 13.13 -21.25
C ILE A 125 -17.95 13.70 -22.56
N GLU A 126 -17.95 12.92 -23.65
CA GLU A 126 -17.60 13.43 -24.99
C GLU A 126 -18.62 14.47 -25.48
N LEU A 127 -19.91 14.17 -25.33
CA LEU A 127 -20.99 15.10 -25.70
C LEU A 127 -20.90 16.41 -24.90
N LEU A 128 -20.62 16.33 -23.60
CA LEU A 128 -20.43 17.51 -22.75
C LEU A 128 -19.24 18.36 -23.24
N ARG A 129 -18.12 17.71 -23.56
CA ARG A 129 -16.92 18.36 -24.08
C ARG A 129 -17.21 19.12 -25.38
N THR A 130 -17.88 18.47 -26.34
CA THR A 130 -18.23 19.08 -27.63
C THR A 130 -19.28 20.18 -27.50
N THR A 131 -20.30 19.98 -26.65
CA THR A 131 -21.42 20.93 -26.49
C THR A 131 -20.95 22.25 -25.87
N PHE A 132 -20.00 22.19 -24.94
CA PHE A 132 -19.48 23.35 -24.21
C PHE A 132 -18.12 23.86 -24.73
N GLY A 133 -17.55 23.23 -25.77
CA GLY A 133 -16.27 23.65 -26.35
C GLY A 133 -15.09 23.55 -25.38
N LEU A 134 -15.10 22.54 -24.51
CA LEU A 134 -14.07 22.33 -23.49
C LEU A 134 -12.87 21.62 -24.11
N ASP A 135 -12.04 22.33 -24.88
CA ASP A 135 -10.76 21.77 -25.31
C ASP A 135 -9.76 21.77 -24.16
N LEU A 136 -9.00 20.68 -24.05
CA LEU A 136 -7.88 20.59 -23.15
C LEU A 136 -6.70 21.22 -23.87
N ASP A 137 -6.35 22.47 -23.52
CA ASP A 137 -5.18 23.13 -24.08
C ASP A 137 -3.93 22.28 -23.79
N ALA A 138 -3.19 21.96 -24.86
CA ALA A 138 -2.00 21.11 -24.85
C ALA A 138 -0.76 21.78 -24.23
#